data_AF-A0A2V5VVR3-F1
#
_entry.id   AF-A0A2V5VVR3-F1
#
_cell.length_a   1.000
_cell.length_b   1.000
_cell.length_c   1.000
_cell.angle_alpha   90.00
_cell.angle_beta   90.00
_cell.angle_gamma   90.00
#
_symmetry.space_group_name_H-M   'P 1'
#
loop_
_entity.id
_entity.type
_entity.pdbx_description
1 polymer ?
#
loop_
_entity_poly.entity_id
_entity_poly.type
_entity_poly.pdbx_seq_one_letter_code
_entity_poly.pdbx_strand_id
1 'polypeptide(L)'
;MANVDVWPKTDAPNPAMTPQLQIGSQSRGVGEPSLACIVRTVKIQSSIFFATISMMLLCSGCIPYHFTTRPGVSGVVLDARTGVPIVGAAVSVAPVRGDDPAGTATTETDGSFRVPPRRQWGVYLVPGDVFPFPFTLSVQHEGYQQAVVQFAHRGMGEGTTTNFGELRIKSVAE
;
A
#
# COMPACT_ATOMS: atom_id res chain seq x y z
N MET A 1 41.44 61.91 20.78
CA MET A 1 42.40 61.01 21.45
C MET A 1 43.24 60.40 20.34
N ALA A 2 44.28 61.10 19.91
CA ALA A 2 45.60 61.18 20.52
C ALA A 2 46.47 60.00 20.07
N ASN A 3 47.36 60.38 19.15
CA ASN A 3 48.44 59.66 18.51
C ASN A 3 49.42 59.02 19.51
N VAL A 4 49.97 57.85 19.20
CA VAL A 4 51.35 57.47 19.60
C VAL A 4 51.96 56.59 18.51
N ASP A 5 52.72 57.23 17.62
CA ASP A 5 53.79 56.62 16.84
C ASP A 5 54.98 56.32 17.75
N VAL A 6 55.55 55.11 17.69
CA VAL A 6 56.99 54.88 17.97
C VAL A 6 57.50 53.73 17.10
N TRP A 7 58.30 54.07 16.09
CA TRP A 7 59.31 53.21 15.45
C TRP A 7 60.69 53.51 16.07
N PRO A 8 61.61 52.54 16.12
CA PRO A 8 62.79 52.62 15.23
C PRO A 8 63.20 51.22 14.68
N LYS A 9 63.34 51.03 13.37
CA LYS A 9 64.50 51.23 12.47
C LYS A 9 65.65 50.19 12.60
N THR A 10 65.73 49.38 11.53
CA THR A 10 66.90 48.75 10.84
C THR A 10 67.86 47.87 11.62
N ASP A 11 68.06 46.64 11.10
CA ASP A 11 69.35 46.20 10.59
C ASP A 11 69.16 45.14 9.48
N ALA A 12 69.85 45.34 8.35
CA ALA A 12 70.07 44.36 7.30
C ALA A 12 71.55 43.95 7.33
N PRO A 13 71.89 42.68 7.12
CA PRO A 13 72.65 42.27 5.92
C PRO A 13 72.17 40.86 5.46
N ASN A 14 72.38 40.29 4.28
CA ASN A 14 73.19 40.48 3.08
C ASN A 14 72.51 39.58 2.00
N PRO A 15 72.67 39.83 0.68
CA PRO A 15 72.04 39.05 -0.37
C PRO A 15 72.94 37.89 -0.82
N ALA A 16 72.45 36.67 -0.81
CA ALA A 16 72.99 35.63 -1.68
C ALA A 16 72.03 34.45 -1.81
N MET A 17 71.88 34.01 -3.06
CA MET A 17 71.58 32.63 -3.47
C MET A 17 70.09 32.23 -3.51
N THR A 18 69.43 32.77 -4.53
CA THR A 18 68.26 32.16 -5.17
C THR A 18 68.55 30.71 -5.61
N PRO A 19 67.55 29.81 -5.52
CA PRO A 19 67.71 28.38 -5.75
C PRO A 19 67.88 28.06 -7.25
N GLN A 20 68.85 27.19 -7.56
CA GLN A 20 68.99 26.54 -8.86
C GLN A 20 67.75 25.71 -9.14
N LEU A 21 66.97 26.14 -10.13
CA LEU A 21 65.84 25.42 -10.70
C LEU A 21 66.39 24.24 -11.51
N GLN A 22 66.59 23.08 -10.88
CA GLN A 22 66.84 21.84 -11.61
C GLN A 22 65.55 21.47 -12.36
N ILE A 23 65.54 21.78 -13.65
CA ILE A 23 64.55 21.27 -14.62
C ILE A 23 64.80 19.77 -14.75
N GLY A 24 64.21 19.00 -13.83
CA GLY A 24 63.98 17.58 -14.02
C GLY A 24 62.83 17.42 -14.99
N SER A 25 63.12 17.09 -16.24
CA SER A 25 62.13 16.64 -17.20
C SER A 25 61.56 15.29 -16.75
N GLN A 26 60.58 15.32 -15.83
CA GLN A 26 59.81 14.14 -15.53
C GLN A 26 58.78 13.98 -16.65
N SER A 27 59.12 13.11 -17.60
CA SER A 27 58.20 12.58 -18.60
C SER A 27 56.99 12.00 -17.87
N ARG A 28 55.88 12.77 -17.83
CA ARG A 28 54.57 12.23 -17.50
C ARG A 28 54.20 11.29 -18.63
N GLY A 29 54.52 10.01 -18.46
CA GLY A 29 53.87 8.94 -19.20
C GLY A 29 52.37 9.11 -18.98
N VAL A 30 51.66 9.47 -20.03
CA VAL A 30 50.20 9.35 -20.10
C VAL A 30 49.94 7.85 -20.06
N GLY A 31 49.78 7.31 -18.84
CA GLY A 31 49.35 5.94 -18.66
C GLY A 31 47.93 5.84 -19.20
N GLU A 32 47.78 5.17 -20.35
CA GLU A 32 46.48 4.77 -20.88
C GLU A 32 45.68 4.09 -19.75
N PRO A 33 44.46 4.57 -19.43
CA PRO A 33 43.62 3.86 -18.48
C PRO A 33 43.29 2.50 -19.12
N SER A 34 43.92 1.45 -18.62
CA SER A 34 43.65 0.09 -19.09
C SER A 34 42.13 -0.15 -19.07
N LEU A 35 41.60 -0.75 -20.15
CA LEU A 35 40.17 -1.08 -20.29
C LEU A 35 39.62 -1.82 -19.06
N ALA A 36 40.47 -2.55 -18.32
CA ALA A 36 40.13 -3.23 -17.08
C ALA A 36 39.68 -2.29 -15.93
N CYS A 37 40.23 -1.07 -15.82
CA CYS A 37 39.81 -0.10 -14.81
C CYS A 37 38.43 0.48 -15.10
N ILE A 38 38.15 0.80 -16.38
CA ILE A 38 36.86 1.36 -16.81
C ILE A 38 35.74 0.32 -16.66
N VAL A 39 35.99 -0.94 -17.02
CA VAL A 39 35.00 -2.03 -16.85
C VAL A 39 34.73 -2.31 -15.37
N ARG A 40 35.74 -2.23 -14.49
CA ARG A 40 35.57 -2.46 -13.04
C ARG A 40 34.76 -1.36 -12.36
N THR A 41 35.01 -0.08 -12.68
CA THR A 41 34.22 1.03 -12.12
C THR A 41 32.78 1.02 -12.63
N VAL A 42 32.54 0.74 -13.92
CA VAL A 42 31.16 0.61 -14.46
C VAL A 42 30.42 -0.57 -13.83
N LYS A 43 31.10 -1.68 -13.56
CA LYS A 43 30.50 -2.87 -12.91
C LYS A 43 30.18 -2.65 -11.43
N ILE A 44 31.03 -1.91 -10.71
CA ILE A 44 30.83 -1.53 -9.30
C ILE A 44 29.73 -0.45 -9.18
N GLN A 45 29.75 0.57 -10.04
CA GLN A 45 28.79 1.67 -10.02
C GLN A 45 27.39 1.20 -10.47
N SER A 46 27.32 0.26 -11.42
CA SER A 46 26.08 -0.45 -11.78
C SER A 46 25.58 -1.34 -10.64
N SER A 47 26.46 -2.12 -9.99
CA SER A 47 26.07 -2.97 -8.86
C SER A 47 25.55 -2.20 -7.66
N ILE A 48 26.12 -1.03 -7.34
CA ILE A 48 25.67 -0.17 -6.23
C ILE A 48 24.35 0.53 -6.59
N PHE A 49 24.16 0.96 -7.84
CA PHE A 49 22.88 1.50 -8.31
C PHE A 49 21.76 0.45 -8.25
N PHE A 50 22.02 -0.77 -8.69
CA PHE A 50 21.05 -1.87 -8.59
C PHE A 50 20.75 -2.23 -7.12
N ALA A 51 21.76 -2.23 -6.25
CA ALA A 51 21.57 -2.50 -4.83
C ALA A 51 20.75 -1.39 -4.12
N THR A 52 20.99 -0.12 -4.44
CA THR A 52 20.26 1.01 -3.86
C THR A 52 18.83 1.11 -4.36
N ILE A 53 18.57 0.88 -5.65
CA ILE A 53 17.22 0.79 -6.22
C ILE A 53 16.46 -0.40 -5.62
N SER A 54 17.11 -1.57 -5.49
CA SER A 54 16.52 -2.74 -4.84
C SER A 54 16.17 -2.45 -3.39
N MET A 55 17.09 -1.83 -2.64
CA MET A 55 16.87 -1.47 -1.24
C MET A 55 15.79 -0.39 -1.07
N MET A 56 15.68 0.58 -1.98
CA MET A 56 14.57 1.53 -2.00
C MET A 56 13.23 0.86 -2.34
N LEU A 57 13.19 -0.09 -3.27
CA LEU A 57 11.98 -0.87 -3.57
C LEU A 57 11.55 -1.71 -2.36
N LEU A 58 12.49 -2.37 -1.69
CA LEU A 58 12.24 -3.15 -0.48
C LEU A 58 11.79 -2.26 0.70
N CYS A 59 12.34 -1.05 0.83
CA CYS A 59 12.00 -0.10 1.89
C CYS A 59 10.73 0.72 1.62
N SER A 60 10.21 0.74 0.40
CA SER A 60 9.04 1.56 0.03
C SER A 60 7.72 1.08 0.67
N GLY A 61 7.67 -0.14 1.19
CA GLY A 61 6.47 -0.69 1.83
C GLY A 61 5.25 -0.82 0.90
N CYS A 62 5.39 -0.55 -0.40
CA CYS A 62 4.36 -0.72 -1.41
C CYS A 62 4.24 -2.21 -1.75
N ILE A 63 3.53 -2.97 -0.92
CA ILE A 63 3.24 -4.37 -1.19
C ILE A 63 1.94 -4.42 -2.00
N PRO A 64 1.99 -4.74 -3.31
CA PRO A 64 0.78 -4.96 -4.07
C PRO A 64 0.04 -6.15 -3.45
N TYR A 65 -1.17 -5.90 -2.97
CA TYR A 65 -1.96 -6.89 -2.28
C TYR A 65 -3.33 -7.00 -2.94
N HIS A 66 -3.81 -8.23 -3.03
CA HIS A 66 -5.14 -8.53 -3.56
C HIS A 66 -6.12 -8.63 -2.40
N PHE A 67 -6.68 -7.48 -2.01
CA PHE A 67 -7.59 -7.40 -0.86
C PHE A 67 -9.05 -7.56 -1.26
N THR A 68 -9.86 -7.94 -0.27
CA THR A 68 -11.30 -8.07 -0.42
C THR A 68 -11.97 -6.74 -0.12
N THR A 69 -12.50 -6.09 -1.15
CA THR A 69 -13.31 -4.85 -1.03
C THR A 69 -14.69 -5.09 -0.47
N ARG A 70 -15.28 -6.24 -0.83
CA ARG A 70 -16.63 -6.59 -0.42
C ARG A 70 -16.64 -8.06 -0.02
N PRO A 71 -17.07 -8.40 1.20
CA PRO A 71 -17.20 -9.79 1.62
C PRO A 71 -18.21 -10.53 0.73
N GLY A 72 -18.01 -11.83 0.61
CA GLY A 72 -19.05 -12.70 0.09
C GLY A 72 -20.09 -12.93 1.18
N VAL A 73 -21.34 -13.15 0.81
CA VAL A 73 -22.36 -13.59 1.76
C VAL A 73 -23.15 -14.75 1.19
N SER A 74 -23.56 -15.66 2.05
CA SER A 74 -24.46 -16.76 1.68
C SER A 74 -25.37 -17.11 2.84
N GLY A 75 -26.54 -17.67 2.53
CA GLY A 75 -27.47 -18.15 3.53
C GLY A 75 -28.79 -18.56 2.88
N VAL A 76 -29.78 -18.83 3.72
CA VAL A 76 -31.14 -19.16 3.32
C VAL A 76 -32.10 -18.20 4.01
N VAL A 77 -33.06 -17.65 3.26
CA VAL A 77 -34.11 -16.77 3.78
C VAL A 77 -35.40 -17.56 3.94
N LEU A 78 -35.93 -17.58 5.16
CA LEU A 78 -37.11 -18.33 5.55
C LEU A 78 -38.15 -17.40 6.18
N ASP A 79 -39.41 -17.78 6.05
CA ASP A 79 -40.51 -17.17 6.78
C ASP A 79 -40.44 -17.54 8.28
N ALA A 80 -40.49 -16.55 9.16
CA ALA A 80 -40.36 -16.76 10.60
C ALA A 80 -41.49 -17.58 11.23
N ARG A 81 -42.69 -17.61 10.62
CA ARG A 81 -43.88 -18.30 11.12
C ARG A 81 -44.00 -19.69 10.54
N THR A 82 -43.87 -19.81 9.22
CA THR A 82 -44.12 -21.07 8.51
C THR A 82 -42.85 -21.90 8.29
N GLY A 83 -41.67 -21.28 8.39
CA GLY A 83 -40.40 -21.92 8.05
C GLY A 83 -40.23 -22.18 6.54
N VAL A 84 -41.15 -21.68 5.71
CA VAL A 84 -41.10 -21.85 4.26
C VAL A 84 -40.04 -20.93 3.65
N PRO A 85 -39.23 -21.40 2.68
CA PRO A 85 -38.26 -20.56 1.98
C PRO A 85 -38.93 -19.45 1.19
N ILE A 86 -38.35 -18.25 1.28
CA ILE A 86 -38.84 -17.07 0.58
C ILE A 86 -38.07 -16.92 -0.74
N VAL A 87 -38.78 -17.14 -1.83
CA VAL A 87 -38.25 -17.08 -3.20
C VAL A 87 -38.38 -15.65 -3.72
N GLY A 88 -37.36 -15.15 -4.44
CA GLY A 88 -37.44 -13.83 -5.07
C GLY A 88 -37.12 -12.65 -4.14
N ALA A 89 -36.61 -12.89 -2.93
CA ALA A 89 -36.19 -11.82 -2.02
C ALA A 89 -34.92 -11.14 -2.57
N ALA A 90 -34.95 -9.82 -2.61
CA ALA A 90 -33.81 -9.00 -2.98
C ALA A 90 -32.84 -8.93 -1.80
N VAL A 91 -31.63 -9.43 -1.99
CA VAL A 91 -30.55 -9.39 -1.02
C VAL A 91 -29.51 -8.39 -1.52
N SER A 92 -29.12 -7.45 -0.65
CA SER A 92 -28.07 -6.49 -0.96
C SER A 92 -27.04 -6.40 0.18
N VAL A 93 -25.77 -6.26 -0.20
CA VAL A 93 -24.64 -6.08 0.71
C VAL A 93 -23.94 -4.78 0.36
N ALA A 94 -23.97 -3.83 1.27
CA ALA A 94 -23.36 -2.52 1.11
C ALA A 94 -22.46 -2.21 2.31
N PRO A 95 -21.36 -1.44 2.12
CA PRO A 95 -20.62 -0.93 3.26
C PRO A 95 -21.50 0.01 4.09
N VAL A 96 -21.31 0.04 5.41
CA VAL A 96 -22.00 1.02 6.28
C VAL A 96 -21.49 2.44 6.04
N ARG A 97 -20.24 2.57 5.59
CA ARG A 97 -19.59 3.83 5.24
C ARG A 97 -18.74 3.64 3.98
N GLY A 98 -18.81 4.60 3.07
CA GLY A 98 -18.07 4.57 1.81
C GLY A 98 -18.96 4.29 0.61
N ASP A 99 -18.37 4.42 -0.58
CA ASP A 99 -19.06 4.32 -1.87
C ASP A 99 -18.76 3.01 -2.62
N ASP A 100 -18.27 1.98 -1.92
CA ASP A 100 -17.99 0.70 -2.56
C ASP A 100 -19.24 0.07 -3.17
N PRO A 101 -19.14 -0.56 -4.35
CA PRO A 101 -20.29 -1.06 -5.08
C PRO A 101 -21.01 -2.16 -4.31
N ALA A 102 -22.29 -1.94 -4.03
CA ALA A 102 -23.15 -2.91 -3.37
C ALA A 102 -23.22 -4.22 -4.18
N GLY A 103 -23.21 -5.35 -3.48
CA GLY A 103 -23.46 -6.66 -4.08
C GLY A 103 -24.93 -6.98 -3.97
N THR A 104 -25.56 -7.36 -5.07
CA THR A 104 -26.96 -7.77 -5.08
C THR A 104 -27.09 -9.23 -5.49
N ALA A 105 -28.09 -9.90 -4.93
CA ALA A 105 -28.53 -11.23 -5.33
C ALA A 105 -30.04 -11.34 -5.09
N THR A 106 -30.64 -12.33 -5.70
CA THR A 106 -32.04 -12.70 -5.46
C THR A 106 -32.08 -14.10 -4.89
N THR A 107 -32.97 -14.37 -3.93
CA THR A 107 -33.10 -15.72 -3.39
C THR A 107 -33.68 -16.69 -4.42
N GLU A 108 -33.13 -17.90 -4.44
CA GLU A 108 -33.54 -19.00 -5.32
C GLU A 108 -34.82 -19.69 -4.80
N THR A 109 -35.27 -20.73 -5.49
CA THR A 109 -36.50 -21.47 -5.17
C THR A 109 -36.45 -22.19 -3.82
N ASP A 110 -35.26 -22.48 -3.32
CA ASP A 110 -35.02 -23.05 -1.99
C ASP A 110 -34.78 -21.97 -0.92
N GLY A 111 -34.95 -20.69 -1.27
CA GLY A 111 -34.70 -19.53 -0.40
C GLY A 111 -33.22 -19.22 -0.22
N SER A 112 -32.31 -19.97 -0.85
CA SER A 112 -30.88 -19.73 -0.74
C SER A 112 -30.46 -18.47 -1.50
N PHE A 113 -29.43 -17.80 -1.01
CA PHE A 113 -28.79 -16.70 -1.71
C PHE A 113 -27.28 -16.81 -1.61
N ARG A 114 -26.60 -16.32 -2.64
CA ARG A 114 -25.14 -16.20 -2.64
C ARG A 114 -24.70 -14.94 -3.37
N VAL A 115 -24.04 -14.06 -2.64
CA VAL A 115 -23.34 -12.91 -3.21
C VAL A 115 -21.85 -13.21 -3.17
N PRO A 116 -21.15 -13.30 -4.32
CA PRO A 116 -19.73 -13.60 -4.33
C PRO A 116 -18.90 -12.43 -3.76
N PRO A 117 -17.76 -12.73 -3.10
CA PRO A 117 -16.83 -11.71 -2.64
C PRO A 117 -16.26 -10.94 -3.83
N ARG A 118 -16.00 -9.65 -3.65
CA ARG A 118 -15.31 -8.82 -4.64
C ARG A 118 -13.92 -8.48 -4.15
N ARG A 119 -12.92 -8.90 -4.92
CA ARG A 119 -11.51 -8.63 -4.64
C ARG A 119 -10.95 -7.69 -5.69
N GLN A 120 -10.00 -6.85 -5.27
CA GLN A 120 -9.29 -5.96 -6.17
C GLN A 120 -7.81 -5.87 -5.80
N TRP A 121 -6.99 -5.57 -6.79
CA TRP A 121 -5.59 -5.25 -6.56
C TRP A 121 -5.45 -3.80 -6.12
N GLY A 122 -4.61 -3.56 -5.12
CA GLY A 122 -4.20 -2.22 -4.77
C GLY A 122 -3.05 -2.21 -3.78
N VAL A 123 -2.76 -1.02 -3.27
CA VAL A 123 -1.71 -0.82 -2.28
C VAL A 123 -2.34 -0.93 -0.90
N TYR A 124 -1.73 -1.75 -0.07
CA TYR A 124 -2.13 -1.95 1.32
C TYR A 124 -1.48 -0.85 2.21
N LEU A 125 -2.29 0.05 2.75
CA LEU A 125 -1.93 1.15 3.64
C LEU A 125 -2.31 0.83 5.11
N VAL A 126 -1.30 0.45 5.90
CA VAL A 126 -1.43 0.34 7.36
C VAL A 126 -1.51 1.74 7.99
N PRO A 127 -2.40 1.99 8.98
CA PRO A 127 -3.27 1.02 9.65
C PRO A 127 -4.69 0.91 9.06
N GLY A 128 -5.05 1.71 8.05
CA GLY A 128 -6.41 1.81 7.53
C GLY A 128 -7.02 0.46 7.16
N ASP A 129 -6.25 -0.41 6.51
CA ASP A 129 -6.73 -1.70 6.02
C ASP A 129 -6.74 -2.83 7.07
N VAL A 130 -6.17 -2.60 8.26
CA VAL A 130 -6.22 -3.56 9.38
C VAL A 130 -7.58 -3.48 10.10
N PHE A 131 -8.25 -2.34 10.02
CA PHE A 131 -9.51 -2.14 10.72
C PHE A 131 -10.66 -2.91 10.05
N PRO A 132 -11.49 -3.62 10.83
CA PRO A 132 -12.65 -4.29 10.29
C PRO A 132 -13.64 -3.26 9.72
N PHE A 133 -14.03 -3.45 8.47
CA PHE A 133 -15.00 -2.61 7.78
C PHE A 133 -16.41 -3.13 8.07
N PRO A 134 -17.31 -2.28 8.59
CA PRO A 134 -18.70 -2.66 8.81
C PRO A 134 -19.47 -2.69 7.49
N PHE A 135 -20.18 -3.79 7.26
CA PHE A 135 -21.10 -3.99 6.13
C PHE A 135 -22.52 -4.19 6.65
N THR A 136 -23.48 -3.87 5.80
CA THR A 136 -24.90 -4.11 6.00
C THR A 136 -25.39 -5.09 4.95
N LEU A 137 -25.97 -6.19 5.41
CA LEU A 137 -26.81 -7.08 4.64
C LEU A 137 -28.27 -6.60 4.79
N SER A 138 -28.94 -6.32 3.69
CA SER A 138 -30.37 -6.07 3.67
C SER A 138 -31.09 -7.11 2.83
N VAL A 139 -32.17 -7.66 3.37
CA VAL A 139 -33.07 -8.59 2.69
C VAL A 139 -34.44 -7.93 2.60
N GLN A 140 -34.98 -7.82 1.40
CA GLN A 140 -36.25 -7.18 1.11
C GLN A 140 -37.12 -8.08 0.23
N HIS A 141 -38.39 -8.23 0.60
CA HIS A 141 -39.39 -8.93 -0.19
C HIS A 141 -40.75 -8.28 0.04
N GLU A 142 -41.60 -8.23 -0.99
CA GLU A 142 -42.95 -7.69 -0.85
C GLU A 142 -43.75 -8.51 0.18
N GLY A 143 -44.44 -7.84 1.10
CA GLY A 143 -45.18 -8.52 2.17
C GLY A 143 -44.35 -8.98 3.36
N TYR A 144 -43.02 -8.76 3.38
CA TYR A 144 -42.14 -9.06 4.52
C TYR A 144 -41.42 -7.81 5.07
N GLN A 145 -41.20 -7.80 6.37
CA GLN A 145 -40.40 -6.78 7.05
C GLN A 145 -38.96 -6.88 6.57
N GLN A 146 -38.37 -5.74 6.20
CA GLN A 146 -36.99 -5.67 5.77
C GLN A 146 -36.06 -6.12 6.92
N ALA A 147 -35.24 -7.13 6.66
CA ALA A 147 -34.21 -7.54 7.60
C ALA A 147 -32.91 -6.83 7.26
N VAL A 148 -32.30 -6.20 8.27
CA VAL A 148 -31.04 -5.47 8.15
C VAL A 148 -30.08 -6.02 9.18
N VAL A 149 -28.98 -6.62 8.72
CA VAL A 149 -27.97 -7.24 9.58
C VAL A 149 -26.64 -6.55 9.33
N GLN A 150 -26.05 -5.98 10.37
CA GLN A 150 -24.70 -5.43 10.31
C GLN A 150 -23.67 -6.47 10.71
N PHE A 151 -22.58 -6.56 9.95
CA PHE A 151 -21.49 -7.47 10.23
C PHE A 151 -20.15 -6.82 9.88
N ALA A 152 -19.09 -7.25 10.56
CA ALA A 152 -17.75 -6.74 10.34
C ALA A 152 -16.97 -7.69 9.41
N HIS A 153 -16.26 -7.13 8.43
CA HIS A 153 -15.35 -7.88 7.57
C HIS A 153 -13.93 -7.33 7.67
N ARG A 154 -12.94 -8.22 7.73
CA ARG A 154 -11.54 -7.84 7.54
C ARG A 154 -11.18 -8.04 6.07
N GLY A 155 -10.73 -6.98 5.41
CA GLY A 155 -10.31 -7.03 4.00
C GLY A 155 -9.06 -7.90 3.76
N MET A 156 -8.33 -8.23 4.82
CA MET A 156 -7.16 -9.11 4.82
C MET A 156 -7.53 -10.53 5.25
N GLY A 157 -7.11 -11.51 4.45
CA GLY A 157 -7.45 -12.92 4.63
C GLY A 157 -8.09 -13.51 3.37
N GLU A 158 -8.20 -14.83 3.32
CA GLU A 158 -8.79 -15.53 2.19
C GLU A 158 -10.26 -15.14 2.06
N GLY A 159 -10.56 -14.25 1.09
CA GLY A 159 -11.84 -13.56 0.89
C GLY A 159 -13.05 -14.41 1.24
N THR A 160 -13.44 -14.25 2.49
CA THR A 160 -14.29 -15.18 3.21
C THR A 160 -15.72 -14.85 2.86
N THR A 161 -16.47 -15.86 2.46
CA THR A 161 -17.92 -15.72 2.34
C THR A 161 -18.51 -15.92 3.72
N THR A 162 -19.14 -14.89 4.27
CA THR A 162 -19.85 -14.98 5.54
C THR A 162 -21.12 -15.78 5.32
N ASN A 163 -21.23 -16.91 5.99
CA ASN A 163 -22.44 -17.73 5.98
C ASN A 163 -23.36 -17.29 7.13
N PHE A 164 -24.58 -16.87 6.80
CA PHE A 164 -25.59 -16.45 7.76
C PHE A 164 -26.50 -17.58 8.23
N GLY A 165 -26.34 -18.80 7.70
CA GLY A 165 -27.22 -19.93 7.98
C GLY A 165 -28.65 -19.63 7.55
N GLU A 166 -29.56 -19.57 8.53
CA GLU A 166 -30.97 -19.27 8.33
C GLU A 166 -31.29 -17.83 8.76
N LEU A 167 -31.79 -17.03 7.82
CA LEU A 167 -32.33 -15.70 8.08
C LEU A 167 -33.86 -15.77 8.07
N ARG A 168 -34.46 -15.61 9.25
CA ARG A 168 -35.92 -15.65 9.40
C ARG A 168 -36.49 -14.24 9.39
N ILE A 169 -37.41 -13.96 8.47
CA ILE A 169 -38.06 -12.64 8.34
C ILE A 169 -39.56 -12.72 8.60
N LYS A 170 -40.13 -11.67 9.20
CA LYS A 170 -41.54 -11.60 9.58
C LYS A 170 -42.38 -10.98 8.46
N SER A 171 -43.62 -11.42 8.29
CA SER A 171 -44.57 -10.79 7.36
C SER A 171 -45.02 -9.40 7.85
N VAL A 172 -45.30 -8.45 6.94
CA VAL A 172 -45.77 -7.08 7.27
C VAL A 172 -47.26 -7.04 7.61
N ALA A 173 -48.04 -8.01 7.14
CA ALA A 173 -49.49 -8.06 7.36
C ALA A 173 -49.91 -8.42 8.81
N GLU A 174 -49.03 -8.15 9.77
CA GLU A 174 -49.22 -8.35 11.20
C GLU A 174 -49.41 -7.02 11.93
#